data_AF-A0A920MYL9-F1
#
_entry.id   AF-A0A920MYL9-F1
#
_cell.length_a   1.000
_cell.length_b   1.000
_cell.length_c   1.000
_cell.angle_alpha   90.00
_cell.angle_beta   90.00
_cell.angle_gamma   90.00
#
_symmetry.space_group_name_H-M   'P 1'
#
loop_
_entity.id
_entity.type
_entity.pdbx_description
1 polymer ?
#
loop_
_entity_poly.entity_id
_entity_poly.type
_entity_poly.pdbx_seq_one_letter_code
_entity_poly.pdbx_strand_id
1 'polypeptide(L)'
;MDVVGIDEAQFFDSKIIEVCKRLADKKIRVIIAGLDTDYKGNPFGFMPQLMCEADYLDKLTAICVYVEIPHHVVSELPLIPRKY
;
A
#
# COMPACT_ATOMS: atom_id res chain seq x y z
N MET A 1 6.13 20.50 -4.11
CA MET A 1 6.31 19.10 -3.68
C MET A 1 4.93 18.61 -3.35
N ASP A 2 4.36 17.81 -4.24
CA ASP A 2 2.89 17.66 -4.34
C ASP A 2 2.47 16.19 -4.14
N VAL A 3 3.43 15.26 -4.29
CA VAL A 3 3.24 13.81 -4.18
C VAL A 3 4.42 13.18 -3.44
N VAL A 4 4.15 12.20 -2.58
CA VAL A 4 5.14 11.37 -1.88
C VAL A 4 4.89 9.91 -2.27
N GLY A 5 5.93 9.24 -2.76
CA GLY A 5 5.91 7.80 -3.04
C GLY A 5 6.65 7.04 -1.94
N ILE A 6 6.05 5.95 -1.46
CA ILE A 6 6.63 5.02 -0.48
C ILE A 6 6.62 3.65 -1.12
N ASP A 7 7.81 3.12 -1.41
CA ASP A 7 7.96 1.78 -1.98
C ASP A 7 8.36 0.79 -0.89
N GLU A 8 8.02 -0.48 -1.07
CA GLU A 8 8.32 -1.58 -0.15
C GLU A 8 7.83 -1.33 1.28
N ALA A 9 6.61 -0.79 1.40
CA ALA A 9 6.02 -0.34 2.67
C ALA A 9 5.91 -1.43 3.74
N GLN A 10 5.90 -2.71 3.35
CA GLN A 10 5.86 -3.85 4.26
C GLN A 10 7.08 -3.96 5.18
N PHE A 11 8.20 -3.32 4.85
CA PHE A 11 9.41 -3.30 5.69
C PHE A 11 9.45 -2.17 6.73
N PHE A 12 8.50 -1.24 6.67
CA PHE A 12 8.42 -0.13 7.62
C PHE A 12 7.75 -0.54 8.94
N ASP A 13 7.94 0.30 9.96
CA ASP A 13 7.28 0.14 11.26
C ASP A 13 5.85 0.71 11.26
N SER A 14 5.10 0.48 12.34
CA SER A 14 3.70 0.92 12.46
C SER A 14 3.52 2.44 12.37
N LYS A 15 4.59 3.22 12.53
CA LYS A 15 4.55 4.68 12.46
C LYS A 15 4.29 5.18 11.05
N ILE A 16 4.53 4.34 10.04
CA ILE A 16 4.24 4.68 8.64
C ILE A 16 2.79 5.13 8.46
N ILE A 17 1.84 4.51 9.18
CA ILE A 17 0.41 4.87 9.12
C ILE A 17 0.19 6.31 9.60
N GLU A 18 0.78 6.69 10.72
CA GLU A 18 0.65 8.05 11.27
C GLU A 18 1.32 9.09 10.36
N VAL A 19 2.49 8.76 9.81
CA VAL A 19 3.20 9.63 8.86
C VAL A 19 2.37 9.86 7.61
N CYS A 20 1.82 8.80 7.04
CA CYS A 20 0.94 8.83 5.88
C CYS A 20 -0.31 9.68 6.14
N LYS A 21 -0.96 9.52 7.30
CA LYS A 21 -2.10 10.35 7.72
C LYS A 21 -1.70 11.83 7.81
N ARG A 22 -0.59 12.15 8.48
CA ARG A 22 -0.11 13.54 8.61
C ARG A 22 0.26 14.19 7.28
N LEU A 23 0.75 13.41 6.31
CA LEU A 23 1.02 13.89 4.96
C LEU A 23 -0.28 14.12 4.18
N ALA A 24 -1.25 13.21 4.30
CA ALA A 24 -2.57 13.36 3.72
C ALA A 24 -3.29 14.60 4.28
N ASP A 25 -3.24 14.86 5.59
CA ASP A 25 -3.82 16.05 6.24
C ASP A 25 -3.26 17.37 5.68
N LYS A 26 -1.99 17.34 5.24
CA LYS A 26 -1.33 18.48 4.58
C LYS A 26 -1.69 18.63 3.10
N LYS A 27 -2.66 17.86 2.61
CA LYS A 27 -3.09 17.76 1.21
C LYS A 27 -1.98 17.29 0.26
N ILE A 28 -1.02 16.52 0.78
CA ILE A 28 0.01 15.88 -0.02
C ILE A 28 -0.51 14.50 -0.41
N ARG A 29 -0.46 14.18 -1.71
CA ARG A 29 -0.85 12.85 -2.20
C ARG A 29 0.22 11.84 -1.79
N VAL A 30 -0.14 10.78 -1.08
CA VAL A 30 0.80 9.71 -0.71
C VAL A 30 0.45 8.46 -1.50
N ILE A 31 1.43 7.89 -2.19
CA ILE A 31 1.28 6.64 -2.94
C ILE A 31 2.15 5.62 -2.24
N ILE A 32 1.52 4.54 -1.77
CA ILE A 32 2.22 3.45 -1.08
C ILE A 32 2.18 2.22 -1.99
N ALA A 33 3.34 1.64 -2.26
CA ALA A 33 3.49 0.36 -2.93
C ALA A 33 4.07 -0.66 -1.94
N GLY A 34 3.57 -1.89 -2.00
CA GLY A 34 4.09 -2.98 -1.19
C GLY A 34 3.39 -4.32 -1.41
N LEU A 35 4.00 -5.36 -0.86
CA LEU A 35 3.48 -6.72 -0.86
C LEU A 35 2.41 -6.86 0.22
N ASP A 36 1.20 -7.29 -0.15
CA ASP A 36 0.12 -7.50 0.81
C ASP A 36 0.28 -8.80 1.62
N THR A 37 1.00 -9.77 1.06
CA THR A 37 1.19 -11.11 1.62
C THR A 37 2.65 -11.56 1.57
N ASP A 38 3.08 -12.32 2.58
CA ASP A 38 4.40 -12.95 2.65
C ASP A 38 4.46 -14.26 1.82
N TYR A 39 5.64 -14.88 1.75
CA TYR A 39 5.82 -16.15 1.04
C TYR A 39 5.02 -17.34 1.62
N LYS A 40 4.46 -17.20 2.82
CA LYS A 40 3.58 -18.19 3.46
C LYS A 40 2.10 -17.86 3.27
N GLY A 41 1.76 -16.76 2.58
CA GLY A 41 0.39 -16.29 2.39
C GLY A 41 -0.20 -15.58 3.61
N ASN A 42 0.62 -15.22 4.60
CA ASN A 42 0.16 -14.39 5.71
C ASN A 42 0.19 -12.91 5.33
N PRO A 43 -0.68 -12.08 5.92
CA PRO A 43 -0.62 -10.64 5.71
C PRO A 43 0.76 -10.07 6.09
N PHE A 44 1.37 -9.27 5.20
CA PHE A 44 2.72 -8.78 5.39
C PHE A 44 2.74 -7.45 6.17
N GLY A 45 3.23 -7.51 7.41
CA GLY A 45 3.51 -6.32 8.21
C GLY A 45 2.26 -5.46 8.43
N PHE A 46 2.39 -4.15 8.17
CA PHE A 46 1.30 -3.18 8.37
C PHE A 46 0.50 -2.90 7.09
N MET A 47 0.74 -3.64 6.00
CA MET A 47 0.02 -3.46 4.75
C MET A 47 -1.50 -3.60 4.90
N PRO A 48 -2.06 -4.56 5.65
CA PRO A 48 -3.52 -4.65 5.84
C PRO A 48 -4.12 -3.40 6.49
N GLN A 49 -3.39 -2.80 7.43
CA GLN A 49 -3.86 -1.58 8.09
C GLN A 49 -3.80 -0.38 7.15
N LEU A 50 -2.74 -0.26 6.34
CA LEU A 50 -2.65 0.75 5.30
C LEU A 50 -3.77 0.61 4.26
N MET A 51 -4.12 -0.63 3.89
CA MET A 51 -5.24 -0.92 3.00
C MET A 51 -6.59 -0.47 3.56
N CYS A 52 -6.81 -0.61 4.86
CA CYS A 52 -8.04 -0.14 5.51
C CYS A 52 -8.13 1.40 5.60
N GLU A 53 -7.00 2.07 5.67
CA GLU A 53 -6.92 3.54 5.82
C GLU A 53 -6.88 4.28 4.49
N ALA A 54 -6.52 3.60 3.40
CA ALA A 54 -6.44 4.22 2.09
C ALA A 54 -7.81 4.49 1.47
N ASP A 55 -7.92 5.62 0.76
CA ASP A 55 -9.14 5.98 0.03
C ASP A 55 -9.25 5.23 -1.30
N TYR A 56 -8.11 4.84 -1.87
CA TYR A 56 -8.02 4.02 -3.07
C TYR A 56 -7.08 2.84 -2.82
N LEU A 57 -7.47 1.69 -3.36
CA LEU A 57 -6.72 0.45 -3.27
C LEU A 57 -6.72 -0.24 -4.62
N ASP A 58 -5.55 -0.36 -5.24
CA ASP A 58 -5.35 -1.15 -6.45
C ASP A 58 -4.52 -2.38 -6.11
N LYS A 59 -5.13 -3.57 -6.20
CA LYS A 59 -4.46 -4.85 -5.98
C LYS A 59 -4.08 -5.47 -7.32
N LEU A 60 -2.80 -5.37 -7.66
CA LEU A 60 -2.22 -5.89 -8.89
C LEU A 60 -2.06 -7.40 -8.83
N THR A 61 -2.29 -8.03 -9.97
CA THR A 61 -2.03 -9.46 -10.21
C THR A 61 -0.80 -9.61 -11.09
N ALA A 62 0.08 -10.56 -10.73
CA ALA A 62 1.13 -11.05 -11.60
C ALA A 62 0.70 -12.37 -12.26
N ILE A 63 1.37 -12.73 -13.34
CA ILE A 63 1.20 -14.02 -13.99
C ILE A 63 2.24 -14.98 -13.39
N CYS A 64 1.79 -16.15 -12.94
CA CYS A 64 2.69 -17.16 -12.44
C CYS A 64 3.52 -17.75 -13.61
N VAL A 65 4.83 -17.89 -13.40
CA VAL A 65 5.76 -18.40 -14.41
C VAL A 65 5.62 -19.90 -14.67
N TYR A 66 5.03 -20.65 -13.72
CA TYR A 66 4.85 -22.10 -13.82
C TYR A 66 3.46 -22.49 -14.33
N VAL A 67 2.47 -21.62 -14.10
CA VAL A 67 1.08 -21.84 -14.47
C VAL A 67 0.54 -20.50 -14.95
N GLU A 68 0.02 -20.41 -16.17
CA GLU A 68 -0.44 -19.15 -16.80
C GLU A 68 -1.74 -18.59 -16.18
N ILE A 69 -1.84 -18.61 -14.84
CA ILE A 69 -2.97 -18.07 -14.07
C ILE A 69 -2.53 -16.87 -13.21
N PRO A 70 -3.41 -15.86 -13.03
CA PRO A 70 -3.10 -14.69 -12.22
C PRO A 70 -2.91 -15.04 -10.74
N HIS A 71 -1.86 -14.50 -10.13
CA HIS A 71 -1.59 -14.53 -8.70
C HIS A 71 -1.54 -13.10 -8.16
N HIS A 72 -2.15 -12.86 -7.00
CA HIS A 72 -2.11 -11.56 -6.34
C HIS A 72 -0.75 -11.34 -5.68
N VAL A 73 -0.10 -10.22 -5.95
CA VAL A 73 1.27 -10.00 -5.41
C VAL A 73 1.57 -8.57 -4.96
N VAL A 74 0.86 -7.54 -5.47
CA VAL A 74 1.23 -6.14 -5.17
C VAL A 74 0.00 -5.29 -4.92
N SER A 75 0.08 -4.38 -3.97
CA SER A 75 -0.95 -3.36 -3.73
C SER A 75 -0.35 -1.96 -3.86
N GLU A 76 -0.99 -1.13 -4.67
CA GLU A 76 -0.76 0.31 -4.75
C GLU A 76 -1.90 1.04 -4.05
N LEU A 77 -1.55 1.99 -3.18
CA LEU A 77 -2.50 2.70 -2.33
C LEU A 77 -2.30 4.20 -2.47
N PRO A 78 -3.15 4.89 -3.24
CA PRO A 78 -3.27 6.34 -3.17
C PRO A 78 -4.01 6.73 -1.89
N LEU A 79 -3.30 7.28 -0.92
CA LEU A 79 -3.88 8.09 0.14
C LEU A 79 -4.09 9.50 -0.40
N ILE A 80 -5.36 9.91 -0.48
CA ILE A 80 -5.77 11.23 -0.91
C ILE A 80 -6.34 11.92 0.33
N PRO A 81 -6.06 13.22 0.59
CA PRO A 81 -6.78 13.93 1.65
C PRO A 81 -8.29 13.71 1.53
N ARG A 82 -8.91 13.07 2.54
CA ARG A 82 -10.37 13.06 2.66
C ARG A 82 -10.83 14.51 2.67
N LYS A 83 -11.55 14.92 1.63
CA LYS A 83 -12.25 16.21 1.60
C LYS A 83 -13.39 16.13 2.61
N TYR A 84 -13.11 16.54 3.84
CA TYR A 84 -14.11 17.06 4.77
C TYR A 84 -13.72 18.48 5.17
#